data_AF-A0A218WYK5-F1
#
_entry.id   AF-A0A218WYK5-F1
#
_cell.length_a   1.000
_cell.length_b   1.000
_cell.length_c   1.000
_cell.angle_alpha   90.00
_cell.angle_beta   90.00
_cell.angle_gamma   90.00
#
_symmetry.space_group_name_H-M   'P 1'
#
loop_
_entity.id
_entity.type
_entity.pdbx_description
1 polymer ?
#
loop_
_entity_poly.entity_id
_entity_poly.type
_entity_poly.pdbx_seq_one_letter_code
_entity_poly.pdbx_strand_id
1 'polypeptide(L)' 'MLSSYAPCDLSYKGFLRAAVSSRNHLFEPSSTMAKCDPRHGKYMACRLMYRGDVVPKDVNAAIATMKMKCTI' A
#
# COMPACT_ATOMS: atom_id res chain seq x y z
N MET A 1 2.63 -16.07 -0.07
CA MET A 1 2.12 -14.76 0.43
C MET A 1 3.11 -13.69 -0.01
N LEU A 2 2.66 -12.69 -0.76
CA LEU A 2 3.49 -11.55 -1.16
C LEU A 2 3.42 -10.50 -0.04
N SER A 3 4.53 -10.20 0.62
CA SER A 3 4.59 -9.17 1.67
C SER A 3 5.26 -7.93 1.11
N SER A 4 4.63 -6.77 1.26
CA SER A 4 5.16 -5.48 0.83
C SER A 4 5.04 -4.50 1.99
N TYR A 5 6.02 -3.61 2.13
CA TYR A 5 6.04 -2.62 3.20
C TYR A 5 6.29 -1.22 2.62
N ALA A 6 5.49 -0.26 3.06
CA ALA A 6 5.72 1.17 2.86
C ALA A 6 5.18 1.89 4.11
N PRO A 7 5.81 2.98 4.58
CA PRO A 7 6.87 3.77 3.96
C PRO A 7 8.28 3.25 4.30
N CYS A 8 9.18 3.19 3.32
CA CYS A 8 10.61 2.99 3.58
C CYS A 8 11.36 4.32 3.78
N ASP A 9 10.66 5.45 3.76
CA ASP A 9 11.23 6.77 4.04
C ASP A 9 11.39 6.99 5.55
N LEU A 10 12.64 7.27 5.95
CA LEU A 10 13.03 7.60 7.32
C LEU A 10 12.70 9.06 7.70
N SER A 11 11.90 9.77 6.90
CA SER A 11 11.63 11.20 7.08
C SER A 11 10.57 11.41 8.16
N TYR A 12 11.02 11.83 9.35
CA TYR A 12 10.22 12.09 10.56
C TYR A 12 9.09 13.13 10.39
N LYS A 13 9.05 13.89 9.29
CA LYS A 13 8.07 14.94 9.00
C LYS A 13 6.88 14.41 8.19
N GLY A 14 6.11 13.48 8.73
CA GLY A 14 4.90 13.05 8.00
C GLY A 14 4.16 11.81 8.48
N PHE A 15 4.51 11.26 9.65
CA PHE A 15 3.91 10.03 10.17
C PHE A 15 2.36 10.05 10.21
N LEU A 16 1.76 11.22 10.39
CA LEU A 16 0.31 11.37 10.52
C LEU A 16 -0.47 11.32 9.18
N ARG A 17 0.19 11.48 8.03
CA ARG A 17 -0.49 11.52 6.70
C ARG A 17 0.12 10.62 5.64
N ALA A 18 1.39 10.24 5.78
CA ALA A 18 2.08 9.43 4.77
C ALA A 18 1.57 7.97 4.71
N ALA A 19 1.19 7.37 5.85
CA ALA A 19 0.83 5.95 5.90
C ALA A 19 -0.37 5.58 5.00
N VAL A 20 -1.36 6.47 4.86
CA VAL A 20 -2.55 6.21 4.04
C VAL A 20 -2.32 6.61 2.58
N SER A 21 -1.59 7.70 2.34
CA SER A 21 -1.29 8.25 1.01
C SER A 21 -0.35 7.35 0.21
N SER A 22 0.64 6.74 0.86
CA SER A 22 1.72 5.98 0.21
C SER A 22 1.35 4.55 -0.20
N ARG A 23 0.08 4.14 -0.07
CA ARG A 23 -0.37 2.78 -0.40
C ARG A 23 -0.13 2.35 -1.84
N ASN A 24 -0.10 3.30 -2.78
CA ASN A 24 0.24 3.01 -4.17
C ASN A 24 1.63 2.35 -4.28
N HIS A 25 2.55 2.67 -3.37
CA HIS A 25 3.88 2.08 -3.35
C HIS A 25 3.87 0.62 -2.92
N LEU A 26 2.87 0.13 -2.16
CA LEU A 26 2.79 -1.29 -1.74
C LEU A 26 2.65 -2.26 -2.93
N PHE A 27 2.10 -1.78 -4.05
CA PHE A 27 1.88 -2.56 -5.27
C PHE A 27 3.00 -2.37 -6.30
N GLU A 28 4.03 -1.59 -5.98
CA GLU A 28 5.22 -1.55 -6.81
C GLU A 28 6.08 -2.81 -6.62
N PRO A 29 6.70 -3.31 -7.71
CA PRO A 29 7.65 -4.42 -7.61
C PRO A 29 8.87 -4.08 -6.74
N SER A 30 9.20 -2.79 -6.59
CA SER A 30 10.34 -2.29 -5.81
C SER A 30 10.16 -2.42 -4.28
N SER A 31 8.93 -2.33 -3.77
CA SER A 31 8.62 -2.42 -2.33
C SER A 31 8.21 -3.84 -1.89
N THR A 32 8.19 -4.76 -2.85
CA THR A 32 7.77 -6.13 -2.66
C THR A 32 8.93 -6.96 -2.12
N MET A 33 8.72 -7.67 -1.02
CA MET A 33 9.77 -8.49 -0.37
C MET A 33 9.97 -9.87 -1.03
N ALA A 34 9.49 -10.04 -2.26
CA ALA A 34 9.68 -11.26 -3.04
C ALA A 34 10.09 -10.92 -4.47
N LYS A 35 10.96 -11.75 -5.04
CA LYS A 35 11.46 -11.60 -6.41
C LYS A 35 10.43 -12.15 -7.40
N CYS A 36 9.29 -11.47 -7.51
CA CYS A 36 8.18 -11.83 -8.39
C CYS A 36 7.59 -10.55 -9.00
N ASP A 37 7.19 -10.59 -10.26
CA ASP A 37 6.49 -9.47 -10.89
C ASP A 37 4.97 -9.66 -10.75
N PRO A 38 4.30 -8.87 -9.89
CA PRO A 38 2.87 -9.02 -9.64
C PRO A 38 2.00 -8.63 -10.84
N ARG A 39 2.56 -7.97 -11.87
CA ARG A 39 1.82 -7.59 -13.09
C ARG A 39 1.45 -8.78 -13.98
N HIS A 40 2.17 -9.88 -13.85
CA HIS A 40 1.91 -11.11 -14.61
C HIS A 40 0.87 -12.02 -13.92
N GLY A 41 0.24 -11.56 -12.84
CA GLY A 41 -0.78 -12.29 -12.10
C GLY A 41 -1.97 -11.40 -11.72
N LYS A 42 -2.91 -11.97 -10.97
CA LYS A 42 -4.04 -11.25 -10.37
C LYS A 42 -3.94 -11.34 -8.86
N TYR A 43 -4.33 -10.29 -8.15
CA TYR A 43 -4.37 -10.35 -6.69
C TYR A 43 -5.65 -11.07 -6.24
N MET A 44 -5.50 -12.24 -5.63
CA MET A 44 -6.66 -13.02 -5.15
C MET A 44 -7.19 -12.49 -3.81
N ALA A 45 -6.32 -11.96 -2.96
CA ALA A 45 -6.66 -11.33 -1.69
C ALA A 45 -5.54 -10.36 -1.28
N CYS A 46 -5.92 -9.19 -0.77
CA CYS A 46 -4.99 -8.21 -0.22
C CYS A 46 -5.38 -7.87 1.22
N ARG A 47 -4.40 -7.92 2.14
CA ARG A 47 -4.57 -7.46 3.53
C ARG A 47 -3.65 -6.26 3.75
N LEU A 48 -4.25 -5.11 4.04
CA LEU A 48 -3.53 -3.87 4.38
C LEU A 48 -3.52 -3.68 5.89
N MET A 49 -2.34 -3.59 6.50
CA MET A 49 -2.19 -3.25 7.91
C MET A 49 -1.57 -1.87 8.02
N TYR A 50 -2.33 -0.92 8.57
CA TYR A 50 -1.80 0.42 8.87
C TYR A 50 -1.27 0.45 10.29
N ARG A 51 -0.12 1.10 10.48
CA ARG A 51 0.44 1.41 11.80
C ARG A 51 0.52 2.93 11.94
N GLY A 52 0.13 3.45 13.11
CA GLY A 52 0.11 4.88 13.39
C GLY A 52 -1.31 5.44 13.57
N ASP A 53 -1.41 6.76 13.66
CA ASP A 53 -2.69 7.47 13.75
C ASP A 53 -3.30 7.57 12.35
N VAL A 54 -4.39 6.82 12.16
CA VAL A 54 -5.00 6.55 10.87
C VAL A 54 -6.48 6.83 10.99
N VAL A 55 -6.94 7.85 10.27
CA VAL A 55 -8.35 8.21 10.22
C VAL A 55 -9.09 7.22 9.31
N PRO A 56 -10.12 6.49 9.80
CA PRO A 56 -10.84 5.49 9.00
C PRO A 56 -11.43 6.04 7.69
N LYS A 57 -11.79 7.33 7.67
CA LYS A 57 -12.30 8.04 6.50
C LYS A 57 -11.30 8.04 5.34
N ASP A 58 -10.04 8.35 5.63
CA ASP A 58 -8.98 8.42 4.63
C ASP A 58 -8.60 7.01 4.14
N VAL A 59 -8.70 6.02 5.03
CA VAL A 59 -8.53 4.60 4.67
C VAL A 59 -9.56 4.20 3.63
N ASN A 60 -10.84 4.47 3.88
CA ASN A 60 -11.92 4.09 2.97
C ASN A 60 -11.78 4.80 1.61
N ALA A 61 -11.48 6.10 1.62
CA ALA A 61 -11.26 6.88 0.40
C ALA A 61 -10.15 6.29 -0.46
N ALA A 62 -8.98 5.99 0.11
CA ALA A 62 -7.89 5.44 -0.69
C ALA A 62 -8.05 3.92 -0.99
N ILE A 63 -8.90 3.17 -0.29
CA ILE A 63 -9.32 1.82 -0.75
C ILE A 63 -10.16 1.95 -2.02
N ALA A 64 -11.07 2.92 -2.09
CA ALA A 64 -11.86 3.17 -3.29
C ALA A 64 -10.96 3.54 -4.48
N THR A 65 -9.99 4.44 -4.29
CA THR A 65 -9.01 4.79 -5.34
C THR A 65 -8.19 3.58 -5.79
N MET A 66 -7.83 2.69 -4.86
CA MET A 66 -7.08 1.48 -5.16
C MET A 66 -7.90 0.48 -5.99
N LYS A 67 -9.18 0.28 -5.66
CA LYS A 67 -10.09 -0.57 -6.44
C LYS A 67 -10.36 -0.03 -7.85
N MET A 68 -10.33 1.29 -8.03
CA MET A 68 -10.53 1.93 -9.33
C MET A 68 -9.31 1.80 -10.27
N LYS A 69 -8.11 1.64 -9.72
CA LYS A 69 -6.92 1.31 -10.51
C LYS A 69 -6.99 -0.18 -10.85
N CYS A 70 -7.41 -0.51 -12.07
CA CYS A 70 -7.57 -1.87 -12.62
C CYS A 70 -6.26 -2.71 -12.71
N THR A 71 -5.28 -2.46 -11.85
CA THR A 71 -3.98 -3.15 -11.78
C THR A 71 -3.92 -4.11 -10.58
N ILE A 72 -5.05 -4.36 -9.91
CA ILE A 72 -5.21 -5.36 -8.85
C ILE A 72 -6.16 -6.46 -9.32
#